data_AF-A0A1H3APQ7-F1
#
_entry.id   AF-A0A1H3APQ7-F1
#
_cell.length_a   1.000
_cell.length_b   1.000
_cell.length_c   1.000
_cell.angle_alpha   90.00
_cell.angle_beta   90.00
_cell.angle_gamma   90.00
#
_symmetry.space_group_name_H-M   'P 1'
#
loop_
_entity.id
_entity.type
_entity.pdbx_description
1 polymer ?
#
loop_
_entity_poly.entity_id
_entity_poly.type
_entity_poly.pdbx_seq_one_letter_code
_entity_poly.pdbx_strand_id
1 'polypeptide(L)'
;MTIGGNEGMPSEGQLKRSTVIRAALIVIAAVVVVWTAAGHAASFHGAEKTDQPLGVAYAKSCVEKGPFTEAGIGFFWACTAEAHWQGGLYKGDVKTVVFGLDELTPADIGKPVTFYKYGKRYWRHAERPYEGPVEWSVAGAVVVLIGGGYWLWRRKHPKAPRVVVRKYKSEVRLPAQPSIVEGFAERSSKIYPRSDPMAKSQAWLRVSSSGIEWYRSSRAKFEIGWAEIAKVRLTTVTDAAGEVIRVVDVFPSKEFRRRDVEMSGLWESGALLGNATLPIARGAYRLPEAFKERPAEELRDILRGVQPGKFEEINAGI
;
A
#
# COMPACT_ATOMS: atom_id res chain seq x y z
N MET A 1 58.44 24.71 20.98
CA MET A 1 57.85 23.82 19.97
C MET A 1 56.63 23.20 20.63
N THR A 2 55.46 23.81 20.43
CA THR A 2 54.20 23.37 21.05
C THR A 2 53.17 23.33 19.94
N ILE A 3 52.86 22.11 19.49
CA ILE A 3 51.88 21.83 18.45
C ILE A 3 50.51 21.91 19.14
N GLY A 4 49.79 23.01 18.93
CA GLY A 4 48.41 23.17 19.38
C GLY A 4 47.47 22.41 18.44
N GLY A 5 46.95 21.27 18.90
CA GLY A 5 45.91 20.51 18.20
C GLY A 5 44.56 21.18 18.37
N ASN A 6 43.99 21.66 17.26
CA ASN A 6 42.59 22.07 17.19
C ASN A 6 41.71 20.81 17.12
N GLU A 7 41.18 20.38 18.26
CA GLU A 7 40.11 19.38 18.31
C GLU A 7 38.81 20.03 17.83
N GLY A 8 38.46 19.78 16.57
CA GLY A 8 37.21 20.25 15.97
C GLY A 8 36.00 19.65 16.68
N MET A 9 35.25 20.47 17.41
CA MET A 9 33.95 20.07 17.95
C MET A 9 33.04 19.61 16.80
N PRO A 10 32.44 18.41 16.89
CA PRO A 10 31.53 17.92 15.87
C PRO A 10 30.31 18.83 15.78
N SER A 11 30.00 19.31 14.57
CA SER A 11 28.87 20.20 14.33
C SER A 11 27.56 19.55 14.79
N GLU A 12 26.68 20.35 15.40
CA GLU A 12 25.41 19.92 16.03
C GLU A 12 24.51 19.07 15.09
N GLY A 13 24.70 19.21 13.77
CA GLY A 13 24.02 18.40 12.75
C GLY A 13 24.46 16.93 12.68
N GLN A 14 25.72 16.62 13.02
CA GLN A 14 26.21 15.22 12.99
C GLN A 14 25.68 14.38 14.16
N LEU A 15 25.52 14.97 15.35
CA LEU A 15 24.97 14.25 16.51
C LEU A 15 23.51 13.81 16.29
N LYS A 16 22.69 14.66 15.66
CA LYS A 16 21.27 14.34 15.38
C LYS A 16 21.11 13.21 14.36
N ARG A 17 21.98 13.16 13.34
CA ARG A 17 21.91 12.12 12.29
C ARG A 17 22.27 10.73 12.82
N SER A 18 23.27 10.63 13.69
CA SER A 18 23.68 9.34 14.28
C SER A 18 22.61 8.73 15.19
N THR A 19 21.88 9.56 15.93
CA THR A 19 20.83 9.12 16.86
C THR A 19 19.63 8.54 16.12
N VAL A 20 19.22 9.17 15.01
CA VAL A 20 18.11 8.68 14.17
C VAL A 20 18.46 7.35 13.51
N ILE A 21 19.68 7.22 12.98
CA ILE A 21 20.14 5.97 12.33
C ILE A 21 20.15 4.81 13.35
N ARG A 22 20.68 5.03 14.55
CA ARG A 22 20.69 4.00 15.62
C ARG A 22 19.28 3.57 16.01
N ALA A 23 18.35 4.52 16.17
CA ALA A 23 16.96 4.21 16.50
C ALA A 23 16.28 3.38 15.40
N ALA A 24 16.48 3.75 14.13
CA ALA A 24 15.93 3.00 13.01
C ALA A 24 16.48 1.56 12.95
N LEU A 25 17.78 1.37 13.16
CA LEU A 25 18.40 0.04 13.20
C LEU A 25 17.86 -0.83 14.34
N ILE A 26 17.63 -0.26 15.52
CA ILE A 26 17.03 -0.99 16.65
C ILE A 26 15.61 -1.46 16.31
N VAL A 27 14.80 -0.60 15.68
CA VAL A 27 13.43 -0.96 15.27
C VAL A 27 13.46 -2.07 14.23
N ILE A 28 14.33 -1.97 13.21
CA ILE A 28 14.48 -3.02 12.18
C ILE A 28 14.91 -4.34 12.82
N ALA A 29 15.91 -4.32 13.71
CA ALA A 29 16.37 -5.51 14.41
C ALA A 29 15.25 -6.14 15.26
N ALA A 30 14.47 -5.33 15.99
CA ALA A 30 13.34 -5.82 16.77
C ALA A 30 12.25 -6.46 15.90
N VAL A 31 11.91 -5.83 14.77
CA VAL A 31 10.94 -6.38 13.81
C VAL A 31 11.41 -7.72 13.26
N VAL A 32 12.70 -7.82 12.91
CA VAL A 32 13.31 -9.06 12.41
C VAL A 32 13.29 -10.17 13.46
N VAL A 33 13.64 -9.86 14.71
CA VAL A 33 13.63 -10.85 15.82
C VAL A 33 12.20 -11.35 16.08
N VAL A 34 11.22 -10.45 16.14
CA VAL A 34 9.80 -10.83 16.36
C VAL A 34 9.29 -11.67 15.20
N TRP A 35 9.58 -11.30 13.95
CA TRP A 35 9.17 -12.06 12.78
C TRP A 35 9.80 -13.46 12.77
N THR A 36 11.09 -13.56 13.09
CA THR A 36 11.81 -14.84 13.16
C THR A 36 11.27 -15.74 14.28
N ALA A 37 11.01 -15.18 15.47
CA ALA A 37 10.42 -15.93 16.57
C ALA A 37 9.00 -16.45 16.23
N ALA A 38 8.20 -15.65 15.54
CA ALA A 38 6.88 -16.07 15.07
C ALA A 38 6.94 -17.18 14.01
N GLY A 39 7.92 -17.10 13.09
CA GLY A 39 8.20 -18.14 12.10
C GLY A 39 8.53 -19.47 12.76
N HIS A 40 9.49 -19.49 13.70
CA HIS A 40 9.83 -20.70 14.44
C HIS A 40 8.66 -21.22 15.30
N ALA A 41 7.89 -20.33 15.95
CA ALA A 41 6.70 -20.70 16.72
C ALA A 41 5.62 -21.42 15.90
N ALA A 42 5.56 -21.17 14.58
CA ALA A 42 4.63 -21.84 13.69
C ALA A 42 5.08 -23.25 13.26
N SER A 43 6.37 -23.59 13.43
CA SER A 43 7.00 -24.82 12.94
C SER A 43 7.05 -25.98 13.95
N PHE A 44 6.28 -25.94 15.05
CA PHE A 44 6.47 -26.87 16.17
C PHE A 44 5.70 -28.21 16.10
N HIS A 45 6.36 -29.22 16.67
CA HIS A 45 5.98 -30.63 16.80
C HIS A 45 4.95 -30.85 17.91
N GLY A 46 3.71 -30.41 17.72
CA GLY A 46 2.63 -30.73 18.64
C GLY A 46 2.20 -32.19 18.61
N ALA A 47 1.40 -32.59 19.60
CA ALA A 47 0.73 -33.88 19.57
C ALA A 47 -0.12 -34.00 18.30
N GLU A 48 -0.25 -35.20 17.76
CA GLU A 48 -1.12 -35.44 16.60
C GLU A 48 -2.55 -35.04 16.97
N LYS A 49 -3.21 -34.27 16.09
CA LYS A 49 -4.59 -33.86 16.39
C LYS A 49 -5.53 -35.06 16.33
N THR A 50 -6.67 -34.94 17.02
CA THR A 50 -7.69 -35.99 17.12
C THR A 50 -8.72 -35.94 15.98
N ASP A 51 -8.69 -34.94 15.10
CA ASP A 51 -9.55 -34.90 13.91
C ASP A 51 -9.05 -35.83 12.79
N GLN A 52 -9.90 -36.11 11.79
CA GLN A 52 -9.55 -37.06 10.74
C GLN A 52 -8.49 -36.46 9.80
N PRO A 53 -7.30 -37.08 9.65
CA PRO A 53 -6.30 -36.60 8.70
C PRO A 53 -6.75 -36.81 7.25
N LEU A 54 -6.20 -36.01 6.33
CA LEU A 54 -6.46 -36.18 4.89
C LEU A 54 -5.77 -37.42 4.32
N GLY A 55 -4.65 -37.82 4.92
CA GLY A 55 -3.87 -38.98 4.52
C GLY A 55 -2.56 -39.09 5.27
N VAL A 56 -1.71 -40.00 4.80
CA VAL A 56 -0.36 -40.26 5.33
C VAL A 56 0.66 -39.92 4.25
N ALA A 57 1.71 -39.20 4.61
CA ALA A 57 2.82 -38.85 3.73
C ALA A 57 4.12 -39.47 4.20
N TYR A 58 5.00 -39.81 3.25
CA TYR A 58 6.35 -40.30 3.50
C TYR A 58 7.35 -39.34 2.89
N ALA A 59 8.13 -38.65 3.73
CA ALA A 59 9.18 -37.75 3.26
C ALA A 59 10.24 -38.52 2.47
N LYS A 60 10.59 -38.01 1.28
CA LYS A 60 11.59 -38.60 0.38
C LYS A 60 12.89 -37.84 0.38
N SER A 61 12.80 -36.51 0.30
CA SER A 61 13.97 -35.63 0.22
C SER A 61 13.66 -34.31 0.89
N CYS A 62 14.65 -33.76 1.59
CA CYS A 62 14.56 -32.44 2.20
C CYS A 62 15.71 -31.58 1.69
N VAL A 63 15.42 -30.33 1.36
CA VAL A 63 16.40 -29.34 0.92
C VAL A 63 16.44 -28.22 1.94
N GLU A 64 17.64 -27.90 2.41
CA GLU A 64 17.86 -26.76 3.30
C GLU A 64 17.62 -25.45 2.52
N LYS A 65 16.92 -24.51 3.15
CA LYS A 65 16.58 -23.19 2.63
C LYS A 65 16.99 -22.15 3.66
N GLY A 66 17.73 -21.13 3.24
CA GLY A 66 18.23 -20.09 4.13
C GLY A 66 19.36 -19.28 3.49
N PRO A 67 19.91 -18.27 4.20
CA PRO A 67 19.50 -17.83 5.53
C PRO A 67 18.26 -16.91 5.54
N PHE A 68 17.71 -16.57 4.38
CA PHE A 68 16.52 -15.72 4.25
C PHE A 68 15.42 -16.45 3.46
N THR A 69 14.28 -16.69 4.10
CA THR A 69 13.11 -17.33 3.47
C THR A 69 11.82 -16.59 3.80
N GLU A 70 10.70 -17.01 3.21
CA GLU A 70 9.37 -16.50 3.57
C GLU A 70 8.97 -16.81 5.04
N ALA A 71 9.62 -17.79 5.68
CA ALA A 71 9.42 -18.12 7.10
C ALA A 71 10.27 -17.24 8.06
N GLY A 72 11.19 -16.43 7.53
CA GLY A 72 12.04 -15.53 8.31
C GLY A 72 13.53 -15.75 8.08
N ILE A 73 14.34 -15.32 9.05
CA ILE A 73 15.80 -15.51 9.04
C ILE A 73 16.14 -16.82 9.75
N GLY A 74 16.86 -17.69 9.06
CA GLY A 74 17.23 -19.01 9.58
C GLY A 74 17.44 -20.02 8.46
N PHE A 75 17.77 -21.24 8.87
CA PHE A 75 17.81 -22.41 7.99
C PHE A 75 16.56 -23.24 8.26
N PHE A 76 15.82 -23.51 7.19
CA PHE A 76 14.55 -24.21 7.20
C PHE A 76 14.61 -25.37 6.21
N TRP A 77 13.86 -26.44 6.42
CA TRP A 77 13.78 -27.59 5.53
C TRP A 77 12.53 -27.52 4.66
N ALA A 78 12.72 -27.60 3.33
CA ALA A 78 11.65 -27.83 2.38
C ALA A 78 11.66 -29.29 1.95
N CYS A 79 10.70 -30.09 2.39
CA CYS A 79 10.65 -31.51 2.09
C CYS A 79 9.60 -31.86 1.03
N THR A 80 10.00 -32.77 0.14
CA THR A 80 9.13 -33.44 -0.82
C THR A 80 8.74 -34.80 -0.26
N ALA A 81 7.45 -35.14 -0.33
CA ALA A 81 6.90 -36.37 0.22
C ALA A 81 5.94 -37.05 -0.76
N GLU A 82 5.84 -38.37 -0.67
CA GLU A 82 4.76 -39.13 -1.30
C GLU A 82 3.56 -39.16 -0.35
N ALA A 83 2.48 -38.50 -0.74
CA ALA A 83 1.24 -38.48 0.01
C ALA A 83 0.31 -39.59 -0.48
N HIS A 84 -0.28 -40.34 0.45
CA HIS A 84 -1.29 -41.36 0.26
C HIS A 84 -2.60 -40.86 0.87
N TRP A 85 -3.57 -40.55 0.02
CA TRP A 85 -4.83 -39.95 0.45
C TRP A 85 -5.79 -40.99 1.02
N GLN A 86 -6.28 -40.75 2.24
CA GLN A 86 -7.21 -41.64 2.94
C GLN A 86 -8.64 -41.08 3.00
N GLY A 87 -8.79 -39.75 2.83
CA GLY A 87 -10.08 -39.04 2.85
C GLY A 87 -10.26 -38.04 1.71
N GLY A 88 -11.50 -37.59 1.52
CA GLY A 88 -11.88 -36.58 0.53
C GLY A 88 -11.94 -37.09 -0.92
N LEU A 89 -11.96 -36.14 -1.86
CA LEU A 89 -12.10 -36.39 -3.31
C LEU A 89 -10.96 -37.18 -3.95
N TYR A 90 -9.85 -37.37 -3.24
CA TYR A 90 -8.63 -38.01 -3.75
C TYR A 90 -8.32 -39.34 -3.05
N LYS A 91 -9.28 -39.93 -2.33
CA LYS A 91 -9.06 -41.19 -1.59
C LYS A 91 -8.50 -42.28 -2.51
N GLY A 92 -7.36 -42.84 -2.14
CA GLY A 92 -6.65 -43.87 -2.92
C GLY A 92 -5.57 -43.34 -3.87
N ASP A 93 -5.49 -42.03 -4.10
CA ASP A 93 -4.43 -41.43 -4.90
C ASP A 93 -3.08 -41.49 -4.16
N VAL A 94 -2.00 -41.57 -4.94
CA VAL A 94 -0.62 -41.33 -4.50
C VAL A 94 -0.02 -40.23 -5.36
N LYS A 95 0.52 -39.18 -4.74
CA LYS A 95 1.11 -38.02 -5.43
C LYS A 95 2.27 -37.46 -4.63
N THR A 96 3.22 -36.92 -5.36
CA THR A 96 4.33 -36.17 -4.80
C THR A 96 3.87 -34.76 -4.44
N VAL A 97 4.11 -34.35 -3.19
CA VAL A 97 3.75 -33.03 -2.67
C VAL A 97 4.94 -32.38 -1.99
N VAL A 98 4.93 -31.06 -1.94
CA VAL A 98 5.92 -30.27 -1.20
C VAL A 98 5.25 -29.72 0.05
N PHE A 99 5.82 -30.02 1.21
CA PHE A 99 5.36 -29.52 2.49
C PHE A 99 5.83 -28.08 2.73
N GLY A 100 5.16 -27.36 3.63
CA GLY A 100 5.62 -26.07 4.13
C GLY A 100 7.03 -26.16 4.74
N LEU A 101 7.69 -25.00 4.88
CA LEU A 101 9.01 -24.92 5.51
C LEU A 101 8.95 -25.45 6.95
N ASP A 102 9.88 -26.34 7.31
CA ASP A 102 10.01 -27.03 8.61
C ASP A 102 8.80 -27.87 9.07
N GLU A 103 7.82 -28.10 8.18
CA GLU A 103 6.70 -29.00 8.50
C GLU A 103 7.14 -30.46 8.58
N LEU A 104 8.14 -30.80 7.78
CA LEU A 104 8.86 -32.07 7.82
C LEU A 104 10.35 -31.75 7.88
N THR A 105 11.10 -32.64 8.49
CA THR A 105 12.55 -32.54 8.64
C THR A 105 13.23 -33.78 8.05
N PRO A 106 14.57 -33.76 7.88
CA PRO A 106 15.30 -34.96 7.51
C PRO A 106 15.04 -36.17 8.44
N ALA A 107 14.65 -35.93 9.70
CA ALA A 107 14.32 -36.99 10.66
C ALA A 107 12.99 -37.71 10.37
N ASP A 108 12.14 -37.14 9.52
CA ASP A 108 10.86 -37.71 9.10
C ASP A 108 10.98 -38.58 7.83
N ILE A 109 12.17 -38.62 7.20
CA ILE A 109 12.41 -39.45 6.00
C ILE A 109 12.17 -40.93 6.33
N GLY A 110 11.33 -41.56 5.51
CA GLY A 110 10.92 -42.96 5.68
C GLY A 110 9.89 -43.22 6.79
N LYS A 111 9.48 -42.21 7.56
CA LYS A 111 8.44 -42.34 8.59
C LYS A 111 7.08 -41.89 8.04
N PRO A 112 5.97 -42.58 8.39
CA PRO A 112 4.64 -42.11 8.05
C PRO A 112 4.31 -40.86 8.87
N VAL A 113 3.84 -39.81 8.20
CA VAL A 113 3.38 -38.57 8.83
C VAL A 113 1.99 -38.23 8.33
N THR A 114 1.03 -38.08 9.23
CA THR A 114 -0.31 -37.61 8.87
C THR A 114 -0.29 -36.13 8.51
N PHE A 115 -1.11 -35.76 7.53
CA PHE A 115 -1.10 -34.40 7.00
C PHE A 115 -2.51 -33.88 6.71
N TYR A 116 -2.60 -32.55 6.58
CA TYR A 116 -3.75 -31.87 6.03
C TYR A 116 -3.33 -30.84 4.97
N LYS A 117 -4.31 -30.32 4.24
CA LYS A 117 -4.13 -29.32 3.18
C LYS A 117 -4.77 -28.02 3.63
N TYR A 118 -4.00 -26.93 3.62
CA TYR A 118 -4.50 -25.58 3.87
C TYR A 118 -4.13 -24.68 2.69
N GLY A 119 -5.15 -24.25 1.95
CA GLY A 119 -4.97 -23.54 0.69
C GLY A 119 -4.17 -24.36 -0.33
N LYS A 120 -3.00 -23.85 -0.73
CA LYS A 120 -2.09 -24.51 -1.69
C LYS A 120 -0.96 -25.30 -1.03
N ARG A 121 -0.89 -25.35 0.30
CA ARG A 121 0.23 -25.93 1.05
C ARG A 121 -0.23 -27.16 1.84
N TYR A 122 0.72 -28.08 2.05
CA TYR A 122 0.54 -29.27 2.87
C TYR A 122 1.29 -29.10 4.18
N TRP A 123 0.63 -29.50 5.26
CA TRP A 123 1.04 -29.24 6.63
C TRP A 123 0.90 -30.52 7.45
N ARG A 124 1.79 -30.71 8.43
CA ARG A 124 1.72 -31.85 9.36
C ARG A 124 0.46 -31.74 10.22
N HIS A 125 -0.23 -32.86 10.43
CA HIS A 125 -1.44 -32.93 11.26
C HIS A 125 -1.10 -32.97 12.75
N ALA A 126 -0.51 -31.89 13.25
CA ALA A 126 -0.15 -31.71 14.66
C ALA A 126 -0.91 -30.52 15.26
N GLU A 127 -1.17 -30.59 16.57
CA GLU A 127 -1.65 -29.45 17.35
C GLU A 127 -0.65 -28.30 17.24
N ARG A 128 -1.13 -27.15 16.77
CA ARG A 128 -0.32 -25.93 16.81
C ARG A 128 -0.74 -25.17 18.06
N PRO A 129 0.19 -24.79 18.96
CA PRO A 129 -0.14 -24.04 20.16
C PRO A 129 -0.78 -22.66 19.88
N TYR A 130 -0.81 -22.22 18.61
CA TYR A 130 -1.34 -20.93 18.19
C TYR A 130 -2.23 -21.05 16.94
N GLU A 131 -3.41 -21.66 17.06
CA GLU A 131 -4.46 -21.55 16.03
C GLU A 131 -5.26 -20.23 16.11
N GLY A 132 -4.97 -19.40 17.12
CA GLY A 132 -5.40 -18.00 17.14
C GLY A 132 -4.69 -17.21 16.04
N PRO A 133 -5.25 -16.09 15.56
CA PRO A 133 -4.70 -15.39 14.41
C PRO A 133 -3.42 -14.64 14.82
N VAL A 134 -2.29 -15.35 14.75
CA VAL A 134 -0.92 -14.89 15.09
C VAL A 134 -0.54 -13.62 14.32
N GLU A 135 -1.16 -13.42 13.15
CA GLU A 135 -1.07 -12.20 12.35
C GLU A 135 -1.39 -10.93 13.18
N TRP A 136 -2.35 -10.99 14.13
CA TRP A 136 -2.70 -9.84 14.96
C TRP A 136 -1.73 -9.59 16.10
N SER A 137 -1.10 -10.62 16.66
CA SER A 137 -0.15 -10.47 17.76
C SER A 137 1.13 -9.77 17.30
N VAL A 138 1.64 -10.14 16.14
CA VAL A 138 2.80 -9.49 15.51
C VAL A 138 2.44 -8.07 15.07
N ALA A 139 1.28 -7.87 14.42
CA ALA A 139 0.82 -6.54 14.05
C ALA A 139 0.63 -5.63 15.28
N GLY A 140 0.09 -6.17 16.37
CA GLY A 140 -0.08 -5.46 17.64
C GLY A 140 1.26 -5.04 18.25
N ALA A 141 2.25 -5.93 18.28
CA ALA A 141 3.59 -5.61 18.78
C ALA A 141 4.26 -4.51 17.93
N VAL A 142 4.15 -4.59 16.60
CA VAL A 142 4.69 -3.57 15.69
C VAL A 142 3.99 -2.21 15.89
N VAL A 143 2.67 -2.20 16.03
CA VAL A 143 1.91 -0.96 16.30
C VAL A 143 2.31 -0.34 17.64
N VAL A 144 2.50 -1.15 18.69
CA VAL A 144 2.94 -0.67 20.01
C VAL A 144 4.37 -0.10 19.93
N LEU A 145 5.29 -0.75 19.21
CA LEU A 145 6.65 -0.25 19.04
C LEU A 145 6.69 1.06 18.24
N ILE A 146 5.96 1.15 17.12
CA ILE A 146 5.88 2.36 16.30
C ILE A 146 5.17 3.49 17.07
N GLY A 147 4.03 3.19 17.70
CA GLY A 147 3.26 4.14 18.48
C GLY A 147 4.02 4.66 19.70
N GLY A 148 4.69 3.77 20.44
CA GLY A 148 5.54 4.12 21.58
C GLY A 148 6.75 4.95 21.18
N GLY A 149 7.43 4.58 20.08
CA GLY A 149 8.53 5.36 19.51
C GLY A 149 8.10 6.76 19.08
N TYR A 150 6.97 6.86 18.37
CA TYR A 150 6.40 8.14 17.96
C TYR A 150 5.99 9.01 19.16
N TRP A 151 5.38 8.41 20.19
CA TRP A 151 4.99 9.12 21.41
C TRP A 151 6.19 9.67 22.17
N LEU A 152 7.24 8.85 22.36
CA LEU A 152 8.50 9.27 23.00
C LEU A 152 9.19 10.38 22.20
N TRP A 153 9.22 10.28 20.87
CA TRP A 153 9.76 11.31 19.99
C TRP A 153 9.00 12.63 20.13
N ARG A 154 7.66 12.59 20.13
CA ARG A 154 6.82 13.78 20.32
C ARG A 154 7.03 14.42 21.70
N ARG A 155 7.30 13.62 22.73
CA ARG A 155 7.60 14.11 24.09
C ARG A 155 8.96 14.83 24.16
N LYS A 156 9.97 14.33 23.44
CA LYS A 156 11.31 14.97 23.38
C LYS A 156 11.37 16.17 22.43
N HIS A 157 10.48 16.25 21.45
CA HIS A 157 10.37 17.38 20.53
C HIS A 157 8.99 18.03 20.65
N PRO A 158 8.70 18.75 21.76
CA PRO A 158 7.51 19.57 21.82
C PRO A 158 7.54 20.54 20.63
N LYS A 159 6.45 20.58 19.86
CA LYS A 159 6.33 21.49 18.72
C LYS A 159 6.74 22.88 19.18
N ALA A 160 7.72 23.49 18.51
CA ALA A 160 8.09 24.87 18.77
C ALA A 160 6.80 25.69 18.81
N PRO A 161 6.62 26.58 19.82
CA PRO A 161 5.43 27.42 19.88
C PRO A 161 5.27 28.07 18.52
N ARG A 162 4.10 27.88 17.90
CA ARG A 162 3.77 28.56 16.65
C ARG A 162 3.89 30.05 16.95
N VAL A 163 4.97 30.67 16.48
CA VAL A 163 5.07 32.12 16.42
C VAL A 163 3.98 32.54 15.45
N VAL A 164 2.86 32.98 16.01
CA VAL A 164 1.81 33.65 15.26
C VAL A 164 2.44 34.97 14.84
N VAL A 165 3.04 34.99 13.64
CA VAL A 165 3.40 36.23 12.99
C VAL A 165 2.07 36.95 12.74
N ARG A 166 1.72 37.88 13.65
CA ARG A 166 0.73 38.91 13.36
C ARG A 166 1.20 39.57 12.08
N LYS A 167 0.52 39.28 10.96
CA LYS A 167 0.67 40.08 9.73
C LYS A 167 0.38 41.52 10.13
N TYR A 168 1.42 42.34 10.21
CA TYR A 168 1.27 43.78 10.22
C TYR A 168 0.59 44.14 8.90
N LYS A 169 -0.65 44.59 8.99
CA LYS A 169 -1.42 45.12 7.87
C LYS A 169 -0.74 46.43 7.48
N SER A 170 0.23 46.38 6.59
CA SER A 170 0.80 47.58 5.97
C SER A 170 -0.27 48.17 5.05
N GLU A 171 -0.99 49.17 5.54
CA GLU A 171 -1.81 50.06 4.74
C GLU A 171 -0.90 50.92 3.86
N VAL A 172 -0.46 50.35 2.74
CA VAL A 172 -0.02 51.12 1.58
C VAL A 172 -1.17 51.06 0.59
N ARG A 173 -2.00 52.12 0.60
CA ARG A 173 -3.01 52.36 -0.44
C ARG A 173 -2.29 52.65 -1.75
N LEU A 174 -2.13 51.61 -2.57
CA LEU A 174 -1.96 51.79 -4.01
C LEU A 174 -3.33 52.12 -4.62
N PRO A 175 -3.40 53.03 -5.61
CA PRO A 175 -4.64 53.35 -6.29
C PRO A 175 -5.21 52.09 -6.95
N ALA A 176 -6.51 51.88 -6.72
CA ALA A 176 -7.25 50.70 -7.12
C ALA A 176 -7.13 50.43 -8.63
N GLN A 177 -6.47 49.33 -8.97
CA GLN A 177 -6.84 48.59 -10.17
C GLN A 177 -8.10 47.78 -9.82
N PRO A 178 -9.15 47.79 -10.65
CA PRO A 178 -10.31 46.93 -10.45
C PRO A 178 -9.91 45.48 -10.70
N SER A 179 -9.47 44.78 -9.66
CA SER A 179 -9.31 43.33 -9.69
C SER A 179 -10.70 42.69 -9.64
N ILE A 180 -11.19 42.29 -10.81
CA ILE A 180 -12.38 41.47 -11.02
C ILE A 180 -12.08 40.04 -10.52
N VAL A 181 -11.86 39.84 -9.21
CA VAL A 181 -11.81 38.49 -8.60
C VAL A 181 -12.28 38.52 -7.14
N GLU A 182 -13.28 39.33 -6.81
CA GLU A 182 -14.04 39.16 -5.56
C GLU A 182 -15.24 38.26 -5.86
N GLY A 183 -15.12 36.97 -5.57
CA GLY A 183 -16.24 36.02 -5.70
C GLY A 183 -15.88 34.53 -5.70
N PHE A 184 -14.62 34.16 -5.96
CA PHE A 184 -14.19 32.76 -5.81
C PHE A 184 -13.76 32.48 -4.37
N ALA A 185 -14.73 32.49 -3.45
CA ALA A 185 -14.61 31.75 -2.21
C ALA A 185 -14.16 30.32 -2.57
N GLU A 186 -13.10 29.85 -1.91
CA GLU A 186 -12.42 28.57 -2.05
C GLU A 186 -13.34 27.42 -2.50
N ARG A 187 -13.61 27.33 -3.82
CA ARG A 187 -14.46 26.28 -4.41
C ARG A 187 -13.65 24.99 -4.41
N SER A 188 -13.61 24.34 -3.26
CA SER A 188 -13.21 22.94 -3.15
C SER A 188 -14.47 22.10 -3.03
N SER A 189 -14.73 21.26 -4.01
CA SER A 189 -15.86 20.32 -3.97
C SER A 189 -15.33 18.91 -3.99
N LYS A 190 -15.93 18.05 -3.17
CA LYS A 190 -15.67 16.61 -3.16
C LYS A 190 -16.74 15.94 -4.01
N ILE A 191 -16.30 15.29 -5.08
CA ILE A 191 -17.16 14.64 -6.06
C ILE A 191 -17.03 13.14 -5.89
N TYR A 192 -18.17 12.47 -5.76
CA TYR A 192 -18.25 11.02 -5.59
C TYR A 192 -18.59 10.38 -6.93
N PRO A 193 -17.77 9.43 -7.43
CA PRO A 193 -17.98 8.82 -8.74
C PRO A 193 -19.31 8.04 -8.86
N ARG A 194 -19.73 7.39 -7.77
CA ARG A 194 -21.06 6.78 -7.64
C ARG A 194 -21.95 7.64 -6.76
N SER A 195 -23.22 7.71 -7.13
CA SER A 195 -24.27 8.49 -6.44
C SER A 195 -24.67 7.96 -5.06
N ASP A 196 -24.04 6.90 -4.54
CA ASP A 196 -24.30 6.37 -3.20
C ASP A 196 -23.21 6.82 -2.20
N PRO A 197 -23.46 7.89 -1.44
CA PRO A 197 -22.57 8.38 -0.40
C PRO A 197 -22.52 7.49 0.86
N MET A 198 -23.16 6.31 0.89
CA MET A 198 -23.10 5.36 2.01
C MET A 198 -22.34 4.05 1.71
N ALA A 199 -21.91 3.81 0.47
CA ALA A 199 -21.12 2.64 0.13
C ALA A 199 -19.72 2.70 0.79
N LYS A 200 -19.41 1.76 1.68
CA LYS A 200 -18.18 1.67 2.52
C LYS A 200 -16.84 1.65 1.76
N SER A 201 -16.83 1.72 0.43
CA SER A 201 -15.65 1.66 -0.43
C SER A 201 -15.33 2.99 -1.13
N GLN A 202 -15.56 4.12 -0.48
CA GLN A 202 -15.56 5.41 -1.16
C GLN A 202 -14.19 5.82 -1.70
N ALA A 203 -14.18 6.04 -3.00
CA ALA A 203 -13.27 6.97 -3.63
C ALA A 203 -13.95 8.33 -3.78
N TRP A 204 -13.19 9.42 -3.67
CA TRP A 204 -13.67 10.77 -3.99
C TRP A 204 -12.58 11.55 -4.72
N LEU A 205 -13.02 12.45 -5.58
CA LEU A 205 -12.19 13.41 -6.29
C LEU A 205 -12.46 14.80 -5.75
N ARG A 206 -11.43 15.52 -5.33
CA ARG A 206 -11.50 16.92 -4.96
C ARG A 206 -10.75 17.76 -5.97
N VAL A 207 -11.43 18.78 -6.47
CA VAL A 207 -10.83 19.82 -7.30
C VAL A 207 -10.87 21.13 -6.51
N SER A 208 -9.74 21.80 -6.39
CA SER A 208 -9.59 23.06 -5.65
C SER A 208 -8.74 24.05 -6.44
N SER A 209 -8.59 25.28 -5.94
CA SER A 209 -7.68 26.28 -6.53
C SER A 209 -6.20 25.87 -6.50
N SER A 210 -5.80 24.90 -5.67
CA SER A 210 -4.42 24.42 -5.58
C SER A 210 -4.11 23.25 -6.52
N GLY A 211 -5.10 22.42 -6.85
CA GLY A 211 -4.90 21.28 -7.71
C GLY A 211 -6.02 20.24 -7.64
N ILE A 212 -5.63 18.99 -7.86
CA ILE A 212 -6.52 17.83 -7.80
C ILE A 212 -6.01 16.88 -6.72
N GLU A 213 -6.93 16.43 -5.88
CA GLU A 213 -6.72 15.40 -4.87
C GLU A 213 -7.71 14.27 -5.13
N TRP A 214 -7.23 13.04 -5.11
CA TRP A 214 -8.10 11.86 -5.15
C TRP A 214 -7.72 10.94 -4.02
N TYR A 215 -8.73 10.32 -3.45
CA TYR A 215 -8.60 9.45 -2.31
C TYR A 215 -9.46 8.21 -2.52
N ARG A 216 -8.91 7.04 -2.19
CA ARG A 216 -9.65 5.79 -2.09
C ARG A 216 -9.32 5.10 -0.77
N SER A 217 -10.36 4.91 0.04
CA SER A 217 -10.34 4.45 1.45
C SER A 217 -9.43 3.28 1.81
N SER A 218 -9.02 2.44 0.85
CA SER A 218 -8.24 1.24 1.10
C SER A 218 -6.90 1.14 0.37
N ARG A 219 -6.55 2.06 -0.54
CA ARG A 219 -5.42 1.80 -1.46
C ARG A 219 -4.54 2.98 -1.85
N ALA A 220 -5.06 4.21 -1.94
CA ALA A 220 -4.24 5.30 -2.46
C ALA A 220 -4.84 6.70 -2.19
N LYS A 221 -3.95 7.66 -1.97
CA LYS A 221 -4.19 9.10 -2.10
C LYS A 221 -3.20 9.64 -3.12
N PHE A 222 -3.65 10.36 -4.15
CA PHE A 222 -2.76 11.18 -4.96
C PHE A 222 -3.18 12.65 -4.86
N GLU A 223 -2.20 13.53 -4.90
CA GLU A 223 -2.39 14.98 -4.89
C GLU A 223 -1.40 15.59 -5.88
N ILE A 224 -1.90 16.43 -6.79
CA ILE A 224 -1.06 17.07 -7.81
C ILE A 224 -1.51 18.51 -8.02
N GLY A 225 -0.54 19.43 -7.97
CA GLY A 225 -0.80 20.86 -8.08
C GLY A 225 -1.09 21.29 -9.51
N TRP A 226 -1.85 22.38 -9.71
CA TRP A 226 -2.13 22.86 -11.06
C TRP A 226 -0.89 23.19 -11.88
N ALA A 227 0.19 23.66 -11.27
CA ALA A 227 1.46 23.91 -11.95
C ALA A 227 2.06 22.63 -12.57
N GLU A 228 1.74 21.48 -11.98
CA GLU A 228 2.26 20.17 -12.36
C GLU A 228 1.33 19.40 -13.29
N ILE A 229 0.08 19.86 -13.46
CA ILE A 229 -0.90 19.31 -14.39
C ILE A 229 -0.78 20.05 -15.73
N ALA A 230 -0.52 19.32 -16.81
CA ALA A 230 -0.59 19.86 -18.16
C ALA A 230 -2.04 19.98 -18.65
N LYS A 231 -2.86 18.96 -18.37
CA LYS A 231 -4.24 18.86 -18.85
C LYS A 231 -5.06 17.90 -18.00
N VAL A 232 -6.36 18.14 -17.90
CA VAL A 232 -7.36 17.24 -17.34
C VAL A 232 -8.38 16.97 -18.43
N ARG A 233 -8.65 15.71 -18.71
CA ARG A 233 -9.60 15.31 -19.74
C ARG A 233 -10.73 14.49 -19.12
N LEU A 234 -11.97 14.84 -19.46
CA LEU A 234 -13.15 14.04 -19.18
C LEU A 234 -13.53 13.30 -20.46
N THR A 235 -13.45 11.97 -20.44
CA THR A 235 -13.77 11.13 -21.60
C THR A 235 -15.10 10.42 -21.35
N THR A 236 -16.10 10.67 -22.20
CA THR A 236 -17.38 9.95 -22.20
C THR A 236 -17.25 8.67 -23.02
N VAL A 237 -17.63 7.54 -22.44
CA VAL A 237 -17.56 6.20 -23.03
C VAL A 237 -18.86 5.43 -22.71
N THR A 238 -19.26 4.55 -23.61
CA THR A 238 -20.31 3.56 -23.34
C THR A 238 -19.63 2.30 -22.79
N ASP A 239 -20.08 1.79 -21.65
CA ASP A 239 -19.55 0.53 -21.11
C ASP A 239 -20.13 -0.71 -21.82
N ALA A 240 -19.64 -1.90 -21.46
CA ALA A 240 -20.12 -3.15 -22.05
C ALA A 240 -21.60 -3.47 -21.77
N ALA A 241 -22.22 -2.81 -20.79
CA ALA A 241 -23.64 -2.94 -20.47
C ALA A 241 -24.51 -1.88 -21.19
N GLY A 242 -23.91 -1.00 -22.00
CA GLY A 242 -24.59 0.11 -22.66
C GLY A 242 -24.77 1.34 -21.77
N GLU A 243 -24.17 1.39 -20.58
CA GLU A 243 -24.25 2.56 -19.69
C GLU A 243 -23.24 3.63 -20.13
N VAL A 244 -23.72 4.87 -20.26
CA VAL A 244 -22.85 6.02 -20.54
C VAL A 244 -22.16 6.44 -19.26
N ILE A 245 -20.84 6.31 -19.24
CA ILE A 245 -19.98 6.64 -18.12
C ILE A 245 -18.88 7.62 -18.53
N ARG A 246 -18.33 8.35 -17.56
CA ARG A 246 -17.21 9.27 -17.80
C ARG A 246 -16.00 8.93 -16.96
N VAL A 247 -14.84 8.98 -17.58
CA VAL A 247 -13.55 8.77 -16.90
C VAL A 247 -12.72 10.04 -16.94
N VAL A 248 -11.93 10.23 -15.89
CA VAL A 248 -11.07 11.40 -15.72
C VAL A 248 -9.63 10.99 -15.97
N ASP A 249 -8.98 11.66 -16.92
CA ASP A 249 -7.57 11.49 -17.26
C ASP A 249 -6.79 12.75 -16.83
N VAL A 250 -5.81 12.59 -15.96
CA VAL A 250 -4.93 13.68 -15.51
C VAL A 250 -3.58 13.56 -16.20
N PHE A 251 -3.25 14.51 -17.07
CA PHE A 251 -1.98 14.57 -17.77
C PHE A 251 -0.97 15.40 -16.98
N PRO A 252 0.08 14.81 -16.42
CA PRO A 252 1.14 15.57 -15.76
C PRO A 252 2.02 16.34 -16.77
N SER A 253 2.61 17.42 -16.29
CA SER A 253 3.65 18.20 -16.95
C SER A 253 4.88 17.33 -17.27
N LYS A 254 5.72 17.78 -18.20
CA LYS A 254 6.95 17.06 -18.55
C LYS A 254 7.92 17.02 -17.36
N GLU A 255 7.97 18.10 -16.61
CA GLU A 255 8.81 18.30 -15.44
C GLU A 255 8.39 17.37 -14.29
N PHE A 256 7.09 17.27 -14.02
CA PHE A 256 6.57 16.34 -13.02
C PHE A 256 6.92 14.89 -13.38
N ARG A 257 6.71 14.50 -14.64
CA ARG A 257 7.02 13.14 -15.10
C ARG A 257 8.49 12.74 -14.95
N ARG A 258 9.41 13.70 -15.09
CA ARG A 258 10.84 13.45 -14.90
C ARG A 258 11.23 13.29 -13.43
N ARG A 259 10.56 14.00 -12.52
CA ARG A 259 10.86 13.93 -11.08
C ARG A 259 10.24 12.70 -10.42
N ASP A 260 9.08 12.27 -10.88
CA ASP A 260 8.29 11.23 -10.23
C ASP A 260 8.11 10.00 -11.16
N VAL A 261 9.22 9.32 -11.41
CA VAL A 261 9.27 8.17 -12.33
C VAL A 261 8.51 6.97 -11.75
N GLU A 262 8.36 6.86 -10.43
CA GLU A 262 7.61 5.77 -9.79
C GLU A 262 6.12 5.81 -10.16
N MET A 263 5.56 7.00 -10.36
CA MET A 263 4.18 7.19 -10.81
C MET A 263 3.95 6.79 -12.28
N SER A 264 5.00 6.52 -13.06
CA SER A 264 4.88 6.09 -14.47
C SER A 264 4.13 4.77 -14.65
N GLY A 265 4.33 3.81 -13.74
CA GLY A 265 3.60 2.54 -13.79
C GLY A 265 2.09 2.71 -13.61
N LEU A 266 1.66 3.79 -12.94
CA LEU A 266 0.26 4.14 -12.78
C LEU A 266 -0.32 4.90 -13.98
N TRP A 267 0.52 5.52 -14.83
CA TRP A 267 0.09 6.24 -16.04
C TRP A 267 -0.18 5.31 -17.22
N GLU A 268 0.32 4.08 -17.15
CA GLU A 268 0.16 3.08 -18.22
C GLU A 268 -0.89 2.01 -17.89
N SER A 269 -1.28 1.89 -16.62
CA SER A 269 -2.40 1.04 -16.22
C SER A 269 -3.72 1.70 -16.62
N GLY A 270 -4.27 1.32 -17.77
CA GLY A 270 -5.64 1.68 -18.13
C GLY A 270 -6.63 1.28 -17.03
N ALA A 271 -7.66 2.10 -16.79
CA ALA A 271 -8.73 1.71 -15.86
C ALA A 271 -9.50 0.52 -16.44
N LEU A 272 -9.46 -0.61 -15.75
CA LEU A 272 -10.35 -1.74 -16.00
C LEU A 272 -11.74 -1.40 -15.45
N LEU A 273 -12.71 -1.19 -16.33
CA LEU A 273 -14.12 -1.00 -15.98
C LEU A 273 -14.89 -2.28 -16.33
N GLY A 274 -14.92 -3.20 -15.38
CA GLY A 274 -15.47 -4.53 -15.61
C GLY A 274 -14.68 -5.28 -16.69
N ASN A 275 -15.37 -5.80 -17.70
CA ASN A 275 -14.77 -6.51 -18.84
C ASN A 275 -14.41 -5.58 -20.01
N ALA A 276 -14.75 -4.29 -19.95
CA ALA A 276 -14.46 -3.34 -21.01
C ALA A 276 -13.05 -2.77 -20.84
N THR A 277 -12.27 -2.80 -21.92
CA THR A 277 -10.96 -2.13 -21.99
C THR A 277 -11.17 -0.76 -22.61
N LEU A 278 -11.05 0.30 -21.82
CA LEU A 278 -11.08 1.65 -22.36
C LEU A 278 -9.82 1.93 -23.19
N PRO A 279 -9.89 2.78 -24.23
CA PRO A 279 -8.71 3.17 -24.99
C PRO A 279 -7.66 3.79 -24.06
N ILE A 280 -6.42 3.32 -24.17
CA ILE A 280 -5.30 3.74 -23.33
C ILE A 280 -5.02 5.23 -23.58
N ALA A 281 -5.12 6.05 -22.54
CA ALA A 281 -4.66 7.44 -22.60
C ALA A 281 -3.16 7.49 -22.32
N ARG A 282 -2.32 7.40 -23.37
CA ARG A 282 -0.87 7.44 -23.22
C ARG A 282 -0.42 8.71 -22.50
N GLY A 283 0.32 8.55 -21.40
CA GLY A 283 0.90 9.64 -20.64
C GLY A 283 -0.09 10.40 -19.74
N ALA A 284 -1.23 9.79 -19.42
CA ALA A 284 -2.17 10.29 -18.41
C ALA A 284 -2.34 9.31 -17.27
N TYR A 285 -2.59 9.82 -16.08
CA TYR A 285 -3.14 9.04 -14.99
C TYR A 285 -4.66 8.97 -15.11
N ARG A 286 -5.21 7.81 -15.42
CA ARG A 286 -6.67 7.60 -15.46
C ARG A 286 -7.19 7.24 -14.07
N LEU A 287 -8.19 7.98 -13.59
CA LEU A 287 -8.87 7.62 -12.35
C LEU A 287 -9.59 6.28 -12.54
N PRO A 288 -9.46 5.34 -11.58
CA PRO A 288 -10.04 4.02 -11.72
C PRO A 288 -11.57 4.02 -11.58
N GLU A 289 -12.17 5.08 -11.05
CA GLU A 289 -13.61 5.22 -10.95
C GLU A 289 -14.23 5.99 -12.12
N ALA A 290 -15.35 5.46 -12.60
CA ALA A 290 -16.22 6.12 -13.56
C ALA A 290 -17.27 6.98 -12.86
N PHE A 291 -17.60 8.10 -13.49
CA PHE A 291 -18.58 9.08 -13.05
C PHE A 291 -19.86 8.94 -13.89
N LYS A 292 -21.02 8.90 -13.21
CA LYS A 292 -22.32 9.07 -13.86
C LYS A 292 -22.55 10.53 -14.26
N GLU A 293 -23.62 10.81 -15.01
CA GLU A 293 -23.91 12.15 -15.55
C GLU A 293 -23.81 13.26 -14.49
N ARG A 294 -24.60 13.16 -13.41
CA ARG A 294 -24.69 14.24 -12.42
C ARG A 294 -23.34 14.57 -11.73
N PRO A 295 -22.58 13.59 -11.21
CA PRO A 295 -21.23 13.86 -10.72
C PRO A 295 -20.27 14.42 -11.79
N ALA A 296 -20.44 14.01 -13.05
CA ALA A 296 -19.63 14.49 -14.14
C ALA A 296 -19.98 15.95 -14.52
N GLU A 297 -21.25 16.34 -14.52
CA GLU A 297 -21.70 17.73 -14.67
C GLU A 297 -21.08 18.64 -13.62
N GLU A 298 -21.16 18.24 -12.34
CA GLU A 298 -20.53 18.97 -11.25
C GLU A 298 -19.02 19.14 -11.48
N LEU A 299 -18.34 18.07 -11.90
CA LEU A 299 -16.93 18.11 -12.23
C LEU A 299 -16.61 19.05 -13.40
N ARG A 300 -17.43 19.06 -14.47
CA ARG A 300 -17.27 19.98 -15.61
C ARG A 300 -17.34 21.42 -15.13
N ASP A 301 -18.34 21.76 -14.34
CA ASP A 301 -18.56 23.13 -13.85
C ASP A 301 -17.40 23.61 -12.99
N ILE A 302 -16.88 22.74 -12.12
CA ILE A 302 -15.73 23.07 -11.27
C ILE A 302 -14.46 23.22 -12.09
N LEU A 303 -14.15 22.28 -13.00
CA LEU A 303 -12.93 22.34 -13.82
C LEU A 303 -12.92 23.58 -14.73
N ARG A 304 -14.06 23.92 -15.33
CA ARG A 304 -14.24 25.15 -16.13
C ARG A 304 -14.09 26.41 -15.29
N GLY A 305 -14.54 26.39 -14.03
CA GLY A 305 -14.39 27.53 -13.12
C GLY A 305 -12.98 27.72 -12.56
N VAL A 306 -12.25 26.63 -12.32
CA VAL A 306 -10.96 26.65 -11.61
C VAL A 306 -9.77 26.77 -12.57
N GLN A 307 -9.74 26.01 -13.67
CA GLN A 307 -8.65 26.01 -14.66
C GLN A 307 -9.18 25.72 -16.07
N PRO A 308 -9.94 26.65 -16.68
CA PRO A 308 -10.57 26.42 -17.98
C PRO A 308 -9.56 26.06 -19.08
N GLY A 309 -8.37 26.67 -19.08
CA GLY A 309 -7.32 26.39 -20.07
C GLY A 309 -6.66 25.02 -19.97
N LYS A 310 -6.96 24.24 -18.93
CA LYS A 310 -6.42 22.89 -18.74
C LYS A 310 -7.47 21.79 -18.87
N PHE A 311 -8.74 22.15 -19.09
CA PHE A 311 -9.83 21.19 -19.17
C PHE A 311 -10.18 20.86 -20.63
N GLU A 312 -10.29 19.57 -20.94
CA GLU A 312 -10.70 19.04 -22.26
C GLU A 312 -11.81 18.01 -22.07
N GLU A 313 -12.79 17.98 -22.98
CA GLU A 313 -13.85 16.98 -22.98
C GLU A 313 -13.85 16.25 -24.32
N ILE A 314 -13.94 14.91 -24.27
CA ILE A 314 -13.92 14.05 -25.45
C ILE A 314 -15.05 13.03 -25.36
N ASN A 315 -15.77 12.83 -26.45
CA ASN A 315 -16.71 11.71 -26.61
C ASN A 315 -16.02 10.63 -27.43
N ALA A 316 -15.79 9.46 -26.84
CA ALA A 316 -15.00 8.41 -27.49
C ALA A 316 -15.78 7.57 -28.50
N GLY A 317 -17.10 7.77 -28.66
CA GLY A 317 -17.92 7.15 -29.71
C GLY A 317 -17.74 5.64 -29.85
N ILE A 318 -17.63 4.92 -28.73
CA ILE A 318 -17.48 3.46 -28.68
C ILE A 318 -18.86 2.82 -28.64
#